data_AF-A0A0S7WR81-F1
#
_entry.id   AF-A0A0S7WR81-F1
#
_cell.length_a   1.000
_cell.length_b   1.000
_cell.length_c   1.000
_cell.angle_alpha   90.00
_cell.angle_beta   90.00
_cell.angle_gamma   90.00
#
_symmetry.space_group_name_H-M   'P 1'
#
loop_
_entity.id
_entity.type
_entity.pdbx_description
1 polymer ?
#
loop_
_entity_poly.entity_id
_entity_poly.type
_entity_poly.pdbx_seq_one_letter_code
_entity_poly.pdbx_strand_id
1 'polypeptide(L)' 'MIPLTPYLGAGGGWHRQDWGEQQDDFGIHFLGGVDYDLPGAVVGIMGRYAAVFGETETQQIFVVAGRVGYPVSLL' A
#
# COMPACT_ATOMS: atom_id res chain seq x y z
N MET A 1 17.29 20.00 12.78
CA MET A 1 16.16 19.44 12.03
C MET A 1 16.46 17.97 11.79
N ILE A 2 15.53 17.05 12.07
CA ILE A 2 15.70 15.61 11.82
C ILE A 2 15.07 15.31 10.45
N PRO A 3 15.76 14.58 9.56
CA PRO A 3 15.30 14.41 8.18
C PRO A 3 14.04 13.54 8.09
N LEU A 4 13.19 13.90 7.13
CA LEU A 4 12.07 13.08 6.68
C LEU A 4 12.53 12.21 5.51
N THR A 5 12.10 10.95 5.49
CA THR A 5 12.46 9.97 4.45
C THR A 5 11.25 9.72 3.55
N PRO A 6 11.12 10.40 2.39
CA PRO A 6 10.02 10.16 1.47
C PRO A 6 10.23 8.87 0.69
N TYR A 7 9.13 8.21 0.34
CA TYR A 7 9.13 7.06 -0.55
C TYR A 7 7.91 7.06 -1.48
N LEU A 8 8.08 6.46 -2.65
CA LEU A 8 7.04 6.28 -3.66
C LEU A 8 7.12 4.87 -4.22
N GLY A 9 5.96 4.32 -4.56
CA GLY A 9 5.84 3.01 -5.17
C GLY A 9 4.67 2.98 -6.15
N ALA A 10 4.78 2.15 -7.16
CA ALA A 10 3.69 1.80 -8.04
C ALA A 10 3.75 0.30 -8.31
N GLY A 11 2.60 -0.31 -8.53
CA GLY A 11 2.50 -1.73 -8.80
C GLY A 11 1.17 -2.09 -9.44
N GLY A 12 1.09 -3.31 -9.93
CA GLY A 12 -0.14 -3.86 -10.47
C GLY A 12 -0.12 -5.38 -10.41
N GLY A 13 -1.28 -5.99 -10.59
CA GLY A 13 -1.43 -7.42 -10.53
C GLY A 13 -2.71 -7.89 -11.20
N TRP A 14 -2.68 -9.14 -11.64
CA TRP A 14 -3.85 -9.90 -12.07
C TRP A 14 -4.28 -10.81 -10.93
N HIS A 15 -5.57 -10.84 -10.64
CA HIS A 15 -6.17 -11.74 -9.67
C HIS A 15 -7.26 -12.55 -10.38
N ARG A 16 -7.14 -13.88 -10.31
CA ARG A 16 -8.18 -14.80 -10.78
C ARG A 16 -8.81 -15.48 -9.59
N GLN A 17 -10.14 -15.49 -9.56
CA GLN A 17 -10.95 -16.12 -8.56
C GLN A 17 -11.82 -17.20 -9.20
N ASP A 18 -11.61 -18.47 -8.81
CA ASP A 18 -12.31 -19.63 -9.40
C ASP A 18 -13.35 -20.30 -8.46
N TRP A 19 -13.44 -19.86 -7.21
CA TRP A 19 -14.44 -20.39 -6.25
C TRP A 19 -15.80 -19.67 -6.40
N GLY A 20 -16.70 -20.25 -7.21
CA GLY A 20 -18.01 -19.67 -7.51
C GLY A 20 -18.12 -19.32 -8.99
N GLU A 21 -18.59 -18.10 -9.30
CA GLU A 21 -18.46 -17.55 -10.65
C GLU A 21 -17.00 -17.16 -10.89
N GLN A 22 -16.47 -17.50 -12.08
CA GLN A 22 -15.11 -17.10 -12.46
C GLN A 22 -15.06 -15.57 -12.54
N GLN A 23 -14.12 -14.97 -11.80
CA GLN A 23 -13.87 -13.53 -11.83
C GLN A 23 -12.39 -13.28 -12.08
N ASP A 24 -12.11 -12.54 -13.15
CA ASP A 24 -10.77 -12.08 -13.51
C ASP A 24 -10.68 -10.55 -13.27
N ASP A 25 -9.88 -10.13 -12.30
CA ASP A 25 -9.68 -8.73 -11.94
C ASP A 25 -8.24 -8.29 -12.24
N PHE A 26 -8.08 -7.09 -12.79
CA PHE A 26 -6.78 -6.44 -12.94
C PHE A 26 -6.71 -5.20 -12.07
N GLY A 27 -5.63 -5.03 -11.30
CA GLY A 27 -5.44 -3.88 -10.44
C GLY A 27 -4.15 -3.13 -10.72
N ILE A 28 -4.21 -1.80 -10.67
CA ILE A 28 -3.03 -0.93 -10.55
C ILE A 28 -3.10 -0.13 -9.25
N HIS A 29 -1.96 0.20 -8.67
CA HIS A 29 -1.90 1.07 -7.52
C HIS A 29 -0.64 1.93 -7.50
N PHE A 30 -0.77 3.07 -6.84
CA PHE A 30 0.28 4.01 -6.53
C PHE A 30 0.27 4.22 -5.03
N LEU A 31 1.44 4.24 -4.41
CA LEU A 31 1.59 4.55 -3.00
C LEU A 31 2.70 5.56 -2.82
N GLY A 32 2.58 6.36 -1.77
CA GLY A 32 3.59 7.30 -1.37
C GLY A 32 3.46 7.60 0.09
N GLY A 33 4.58 7.95 0.71
CA GLY A 33 4.58 8.28 2.12
C GLY A 33 5.84 9.01 2.52
N VAL A 34 5.84 9.38 3.79
CA VAL A 34 7.00 9.97 4.43
C VAL A 34 7.16 9.33 5.80
N ASP A 35 8.37 8.86 6.06
CA ASP A 35 8.77 8.28 7.33
C ASP A 35 9.67 9.24 8.11
N TYR A 36 9.68 9.02 9.41
CA TYR A 36 10.48 9.73 10.38
C TYR A 36 11.12 8.72 11.33
N ASP A 37 12.45 8.64 11.24
CA ASP A 37 13.27 7.72 12.02
C ASP A 37 13.56 8.30 13.41
N LEU A 38 13.01 7.64 14.43
CA LEU A 38 13.23 7.93 15.83
C LEU A 38 14.22 6.92 16.43
N PRO A 39 14.95 7.28 17.51
CA PRO A 39 15.69 6.29 18.28
C PRO A 39 14.75 5.19 18.79
N GLY A 40 14.85 3.99 18.21
CA GLY A 40 14.05 2.81 18.58
C GLY A 40 12.66 2.72 17.94
N ALA A 41 12.28 3.60 17.02
CA ALA A 41 11.00 3.52 16.31
C ALA A 41 11.05 4.20 14.94
N VAL A 42 10.10 3.88 14.08
CA VAL A 42 9.82 4.64 12.85
C VAL A 42 8.35 5.02 12.84
N VAL A 43 8.06 6.29 12.59
CA VAL A 43 6.68 6.78 12.45
C VAL A 43 6.49 7.40 11.08
N GLY A 44 5.34 7.22 10.46
CA GLY A 44 5.11 7.73 9.13
C GLY A 44 3.64 7.88 8.77
N ILE A 45 3.40 8.53 7.64
CA ILE A 45 2.10 8.59 6.99
C ILE A 45 2.24 8.15 5.55
N MET A 46 1.28 7.35 5.09
CA MET A 46 1.21 6.88 3.71
C MET A 46 -0.16 7.11 3.10
N GLY A 47 -0.15 7.40 1.81
CA GLY A 47 -1.32 7.39 0.94
C GLY A 47 -1.17 6.28 -0.09
N ARG A 48 -2.25 5.59 -0.40
CA ARG A 48 -2.34 4.64 -1.52
C ARG A 48 -3.60 4.95 -2.32
N TYR A 49 -3.44 5.02 -3.62
CA TYR A 49 -4.53 4.98 -4.59
C TYR A 49 -4.46 3.67 -5.37
N ALA A 50 -5.59 3.01 -5.58
CA ALA A 50 -5.69 1.85 -6.45
C ALA A 50 -6.93 1.94 -7.34
N ALA A 51 -6.81 1.43 -8.56
CA ALA A 51 -7.93 1.17 -9.45
C ALA A 51 -7.94 -0.33 -9.77
N VAL A 52 -9.07 -0.98 -9.49
CA VAL A 52 -9.30 -2.40 -9.78
C VAL A 52 -10.37 -2.49 -10.86
N PHE A 53 -10.03 -3.09 -11.98
CA PHE A 53 -10.87 -3.31 -13.14
C PHE A 53 -11.34 -4.76 -13.12
N GLY A 54 -12.57 -4.97 -12.67
CA GLY A 54 -13.26 -6.25 -12.82
C GLY A 54 -14.07 -6.29 -14.10
N GLU A 55 -14.69 -7.44 -14.38
CA GLU A 55 -15.51 -7.64 -15.57
C GLU A 55 -16.76 -6.74 -15.61
N THR A 56 -17.37 -6.49 -14.45
CA THR A 56 -18.63 -5.75 -14.33
C THR A 56 -18.45 -4.31 -13.86
N GLU A 57 -17.40 -4.02 -13.10
CA GLU A 57 -17.19 -2.71 -12.50
C GLU A 57 -15.71 -2.35 -12.31
N THR A 58 -15.45 -1.04 -12.25
CA THR A 58 -14.16 -0.50 -11.84
C THR A 58 -14.28 0.09 -10.45
N GLN A 59 -13.50 -0.42 -9.50
CA GLN A 59 -13.43 0.09 -8.13
C GLN A 59 -12.22 1.00 -7.96
N GLN A 60 -12.43 2.15 -7.31
CA GLN A 60 -11.35 3.07 -6.94
C GLN A 60 -11.19 3.08 -5.42
N ILE A 61 -9.97 2.86 -4.94
CA ILE A 61 -9.66 2.71 -3.52
C ILE A 61 -8.63 3.76 -3.14
N PHE A 62 -8.95 4.56 -2.12
CA PHE A 62 -8.04 5.55 -1.53
C PHE A 62 -7.84 5.21 -0.05
N VAL A 63 -6.60 5.01 0.36
CA VAL A 63 -6.23 4.70 1.75
C VAL A 63 -5.22 5.74 2.22
N VAL A 64 -5.47 6.31 3.39
CA VAL A 64 -4.47 7.06 4.16
C VAL A 64 -4.27 6.35 5.48
N ALA A 65 -3.03 6.00 5.80
CA ALA A 65 -2.70 5.25 7.00
C ALA A 65 -1.50 5.84 7.71
N GLY A 66 -1.57 5.90 9.04
CA GLY A 66 -0.42 6.12 9.90
C GLY A 66 0.36 4.81 10.11
N ARG A 67 1.67 4.90 10.19
CA ARG A 67 2.57 3.76 10.44
C ARG A 67 3.37 4.03 11.70
N VAL A 68 3.48 3.02 12.56
CA VAL A 68 4.44 2.98 13.68
C VAL A 68 5.13 1.61 13.63
N GLY A 69 6.45 1.60 13.53
CA GLY A 69 7.25 0.38 13.51
C GLY A 69 8.33 0.41 14.59
N TYR A 70 8.62 -0.76 15.17
CA TYR A 70 9.70 -0.95 16.13
C TYR A 70 10.66 -2.01 15.59
N PRO A 71 11.99 -1.83 15.73
CA PRO A 71 12.93 -2.88 15.38
C PRO A 71 12.76 -4.05 16.35
N VAL A 72 12.65 -5.26 15.81
CA VAL A 72 12.64 -6.49 16.58
C VAL A 72 13.92 -7.26 16.26
N SER A 73 14.69 -7.62 17.29
CA SER A 73 15.85 -8.48 17.16
C SER A 73 15.43 -9.95 17.15
N LEU A 74 15.83 -10.69 16.11
CA LEU A 74 15.67 -12.15 16.03
C LEU A 74 16.95 -12.80 16.60
N LEU A 75 17.07 -12.84 17.94
CA LEU A 75 18.11 -13.61 18.64
C LEU A 75 17.66 -15.06 18.85
#